data_AF-W1XY30-F1
#
_entry.id   AF-W1XY30-F1
#
_cell.length_a   1.000
_cell.length_b   1.000
_cell.length_c   1.000
_cell.angle_alpha   90.00
_cell.angle_beta   90.00
_cell.angle_gamma   90.00
#
_symmetry.space_group_name_H-M   'P 1'
#
loop_
_entity.id
_entity.type
_entity.pdbx_description
1 polymer ?
#
loop_
_entity_poly.entity_id
_entity_poly.type
_entity_poly.pdbx_seq_one_letter_code
_entity_poly.pdbx_strand_id
1 'polypeptide(L)' 'SDLKLNESYDCIISNNDEMALGVIDAMEENGIDPSKVPILGLDATPEACKAISNGKMSFSIKQSGEGQGESVI' A
#
# COMPACT_ATOMS: atom_id res chain seq x y z
N SER A 1 7.90 14.94 6.45
CA SER A 1 7.58 13.54 6.12
C SER A 1 7.38 13.51 4.62
N ASP A 2 8.51 13.61 3.93
CA ASP A 2 8.54 13.97 2.52
C ASP A 2 8.87 12.72 1.72
N LEU A 3 7.88 12.24 0.97
CA LEU A 3 8.07 11.19 0.00
C LEU A 3 8.98 11.73 -1.11
N LYS A 4 10.26 11.37 -1.08
CA LYS A 4 11.27 11.85 -2.03
C LYS A 4 11.13 11.18 -3.40
N LEU A 5 10.21 11.68 -4.22
CA LEU A 5 9.84 11.22 -5.57
C LEU A 5 10.96 11.09 -6.64
N ASN A 6 12.24 11.23 -6.30
CA ASN A 6 13.38 11.23 -7.23
C ASN A 6 14.43 10.13 -6.96
N GLU A 7 14.11 9.15 -6.12
CA GLU A 7 14.84 7.87 -6.10
C GLU A 7 14.02 6.81 -6.82
N SER A 8 14.68 5.93 -7.56
CA SER A 8 14.04 4.77 -8.16
C SER A 8 13.52 3.88 -7.03
N TYR A 9 12.20 3.88 -6.80
CA TYR A 9 11.59 3.01 -5.81
C TYR A 9 11.44 1.60 -6.39
N ASP A 10 12.18 0.64 -5.84
CA ASP A 10 12.06 -0.76 -6.25
C ASP A 10 10.75 -1.40 -5.76
N CYS A 11 10.21 -0.95 -4.62
CA CYS A 11 8.88 -1.30 -4.11
C CYS A 11 8.45 -0.37 -2.97
N ILE A 12 7.14 -0.28 -2.71
CA ILE A 12 6.56 0.41 -1.56
C ILE A 12 5.85 -0.63 -0.70
N ILE A 13 6.30 -0.78 0.55
CA ILE A 13 5.71 -1.71 1.52
C ILE A 13 5.04 -0.90 2.62
N SER A 14 3.71 -0.94 2.65
CA SER A 14 2.89 -0.27 3.65
C SER A 14 2.47 -1.24 4.75
N ASN A 15 2.49 -0.78 6.01
CA ASN A 15 2.12 -1.60 7.17
C ASN A 15 0.61 -1.87 7.28
N ASN A 16 -0.23 -1.18 6.51
CA ASN A 16 -1.65 -1.48 6.36
C ASN A 16 -2.13 -1.04 4.97
N ASP A 17 -3.33 -1.48 4.60
CA ASP A 17 -3.94 -1.18 3.30
C ASP A 17 -4.25 0.31 3.14
N GLU A 18 -4.63 1.02 4.22
CA GLU A 18 -4.90 2.46 4.17
C GLU A 18 -3.67 3.26 3.73
N MET A 19 -2.49 2.93 4.25
CA MET A 19 -1.24 3.55 3.83
C MET A 19 -0.88 3.20 2.38
N ALA A 20 -1.16 1.97 1.91
CA ALA A 20 -0.95 1.60 0.52
C ALA A 20 -1.87 2.40 -0.43
N LEU A 21 -3.14 2.57 -0.05
CA LEU A 21 -4.10 3.37 -0.81
C LEU A 21 -3.72 4.85 -0.84
N GLY A 22 -3.26 5.42 0.28
CA GLY A 22 -2.80 6.81 0.32
C GLY A 22 -1.57 7.07 -0.56
N VAL A 23 -0.69 6.07 -0.73
CA VAL A 23 0.42 6.15 -1.69
C VAL A 23 -0.10 6.12 -3.13
N ILE A 24 -1.06 5.25 -3.44
CA ILE A 24 -1.69 5.19 -4.77
C ILE A 24 -2.32 6.55 -5.11
N ASP A 25 -3.09 7.12 -4.18
CA ASP A 25 -3.72 8.43 -4.37
C ASP A 25 -2.65 9.52 -4.62
N ALA A 26 -1.59 9.56 -3.80
CA ALA A 26 -0.50 10.51 -3.98
C ALA A 26 0.24 10.33 -5.32
N MET A 27 0.43 9.10 -5.78
CA MET A 27 1.04 8.81 -7.08
C MET A 27 0.15 9.33 -8.21
N GLU A 28 -1.15 9.08 -8.16
CA GLU A 28 -2.11 9.55 -9.16
C GLU A 28 -2.18 11.08 -9.20
N GLU A 29 -2.20 11.75 -8.04
CA GLU A 29 -2.16 13.22 -7.93
C GLU A 29 -0.89 13.83 -8.53
N ASN A 30 0.24 13.12 -8.45
CA ASN A 30 1.51 13.53 -9.04
C ASN A 30 1.69 13.04 -10.50
N GLY A 31 0.66 12.42 -11.09
CA GLY A 31 0.71 11.91 -12.47
C GLY A 31 1.63 10.70 -12.66
N ILE A 32 1.97 9.99 -11.58
CA ILE A 32 2.75 8.76 -11.60
C ILE A 32 1.80 7.57 -11.69
N ASP A 33 2.08 6.67 -12.63
CA ASP A 33 1.30 5.45 -12.80
C ASP A 33 1.62 4.44 -11.67
N PRO A 34 0.67 4.14 -10.77
CA PRO A 34 0.88 3.23 -9.65
C PRO A 34 1.15 1.79 -10.09
N SER A 35 0.80 1.40 -11.33
CA SER A 35 1.12 0.06 -11.85
C SER A 35 2.61 -0.15 -12.13
N LYS A 36 3.40 0.94 -12.20
CA LYS A 36 4.84 0.89 -12.46
C LYS A 36 5.69 0.65 -11.22
N VAL A 37 5.09 0.77 -10.03
CA VAL A 37 5.78 0.57 -8.75
C VAL A 37 5.07 -0.56 -8.00
N PRO A 38 5.78 -1.59 -7.53
CA PRO A 38 5.16 -2.61 -6.71
C PRO A 38 4.70 -2.01 -5.37
N ILE A 39 3.39 -1.88 -5.17
CA ILE A 39 2.79 -1.38 -3.92
C ILE A 39 2.17 -2.54 -3.15
N LEU A 40 2.57 -2.70 -1.90
CA LEU A 40 2.15 -3.76 -1.00
C LEU A 40 1.42 -3.17 0.21
N GLY A 41 0.35 -3.83 0.63
CA GLY A 41 -0.39 -3.51 1.85
C GLY A 41 -0.60 -4.74 2.72
N LEU A 42 -1.14 -4.52 3.91
CA LEU A 42 -1.50 -5.55 4.87
C LEU A 42 -2.96 -5.28 5.28
N ASP A 43 -3.76 -6.33 5.47
CA ASP A 43 -5.16 -6.37 5.97
C ASP A 43 -6.14 -7.04 4.99
N ALA A 44 -5.83 -7.10 3.69
CA ALA A 44 -6.68 -7.63 2.64
C ALA A 44 -8.12 -7.06 2.67
N THR A 45 -8.23 -5.76 2.93
CA THR A 45 -9.48 -5.00 2.92
C THR A 45 -10.16 -5.07 1.54
N PRO A 46 -11.49 -4.85 1.46
CA PRO A 46 -12.20 -4.80 0.19
C PRO A 46 -11.64 -3.75 -0.78
N GLU A 47 -11.17 -2.62 -0.26
CA GLU A 47 -10.59 -1.54 -1.08
C GLU A 47 -9.22 -1.93 -1.64
N ALA A 48 -8.35 -2.57 -0.85
CA ALA A 48 -7.11 -3.14 -1.37
C ALA A 48 -7.36 -4.22 -2.44
N CYS A 49 -8.36 -5.09 -2.23
CA CYS A 49 -8.75 -6.08 -3.24
C CYS A 49 -9.19 -5.43 -4.57
N LYS A 50 -9.92 -4.32 -4.52
CA LYS A 50 -10.29 -3.53 -5.71
C LYS A 50 -9.07 -2.88 -6.35
N ALA A 51 -8.17 -2.29 -5.57
CA ALA A 51 -6.93 -1.67 -6.07
C ALA A 51 -6.04 -2.69 -6.79
N ILE A 52 -5.94 -3.92 -6.25
CA ILE A 52 -5.24 -5.04 -6.89
C ILE A 52 -5.94 -5.43 -8.20
N SER A 53 -7.27 -5.57 -8.19
CA SER A 53 -8.05 -5.92 -9.38
C SER A 53 -7.92 -4.87 -10.50
N ASN A 54 -7.74 -3.61 -10.13
CA ASN A 54 -7.53 -2.49 -11.04
C ASN A 54 -6.07 -2.34 -11.48
N GLY A 55 -5.15 -3.20 -11.02
CA GLY A 55 -3.72 -3.15 -11.37
C GLY A 55 -2.95 -2.01 -10.73
N LYS A 56 -3.53 -1.31 -9.75
CA LYS A 56 -2.90 -0.19 -9.03
C LYS A 56 -2.09 -0.64 -7.81
N MET A 57 -2.32 -1.86 -7.34
CA MET A 57 -1.65 -2.44 -6.18
C MET A 57 -1.19 -3.86 -6.52
N SER A 58 -0.02 -4.26 -6.05
CA SER A 58 0.55 -5.58 -6.40
C SER A 58 -0.08 -6.72 -5.60
N PHE A 59 -0.18 -6.57 -4.28
CA PHE A 59 -0.90 -7.50 -3.42
C PHE A 59 -1.12 -6.92 -2.02
N SER A 60 -2.06 -7.52 -1.28
CA SER A 60 -2.27 -7.27 0.14
C SER A 60 -2.21 -8.60 0.90
N ILE A 61 -1.47 -8.63 2.01
CA ILE A 61 -1.38 -9.82 2.87
C ILE A 61 -2.43 -9.71 3.97
N LYS A 62 -3.31 -10.70 4.06
CA LYS A 62 -4.23 -10.82 5.18
C LYS A 62 -3.45 -11.19 6.45
N GLN A 63 -3.27 -10.26 7.37
CA GLN A 63 -2.84 -10.58 8.73
C GLN A 63 -4.08 -10.99 9.54
N SER A 64 -4.18 -12.27 9.90
CA SER A 64 -5.16 -12.73 10.88
C SER A 64 -4.85 -12.02 12.21
N GLY A 65 -5.81 -11.29 12.77
CA GLY A 65 -5.64 -10.35 13.89
C GLY A 65 -5.16 -10.92 15.24
N GLU A 66 -4.53 -12.10 15.28
CA GLU A 66 -3.94 -12.66 16.50
C GLU A 66 -2.65 -11.96 16.93
N GLY A 67 -2.03 -11.11 16.10
CA GLY A 67 -0.73 -10.50 16.41
C GLY A 67 -0.69 -8.98 16.64
N GLN A 68 -1.71 -8.21 16.25
CA GLN A 68 -1.65 -6.73 16.30
C GLN A 68 -2.18 -6.12 17.62
N GLY A 69 -2.58 -6.94 18.60
CA GLY A 69 -3.15 -6.51 19.88
C GLY A 69 -2.34 -6.88 21.14
N GLU A 70 -1.21 -7.59 21.03
CA GLU A 70 -0.36 -7.96 22.18
C GLU A 70 0.76 -6.96 22.48
N SER A 71 0.43 -5.66 22.44
CA SER A 71 1.22 -4.67 23.20
C SER A 71 0.30 -3.58 23.72
N VAL A 72 -0.60 -3.96 24.63
CA VAL A 72 -1.04 -3.07 25.70
C VAL A 72 -0.11 -3.31 26.88
N ILE A 73 0.97 -2.52 26.98
CA ILE A 73 1.64 -2.20 28.25
C ILE A 73 1.98 -0.71 28.27
#